data_AF-H1UV63-F1
#
_entry.id   AF-H1UV63-F1
#
_cell.length_a   1.000
_cell.length_b   1.000
_cell.length_c   1.000
_cell.angle_alpha   90.00
_cell.angle_beta   90.00
_cell.angle_gamma   90.00
#
_symmetry.space_group_name_H-M   'P 1'
#
loop_
_entity.id
_entity.type
_entity.pdbx_description
1 polymer ?
#
loop_
_entity_poly.entity_id
_entity_poly.type
_entity_poly.pdbx_seq_one_letter_code
_entity_poly.pdbx_strand_id
1 'polypeptide(L)'
;MKQTSWPDVTPINQKNYYTDYMKRDDQILALRLQGDATRDRIVQAAKDRDRALAQSGRAEVPLVIPELQPDEAPADAAAGLDPSKVIVIHPGSQNLRIGFASDALPKSIPMTLATKFPQTEAEIHEALPRRHFEAKTQDQQYGEEWSKKYNKMCSDLKLEMRANKRKVLPNSKELVLNYNRRTEPEIIQTHNDPLQIDWTDINNLDDPKSSASCFIGQQAQRVPDDSQPKFKLWWPIQHGVLNEDEYLNAEHLFDDFETLLDKAIRQELGLTKNSTWRQYSCVFVIPDLYDK
;
A
#
# COMPACT_ATOMS: atom_id res chain seq x y z
N MET A 1 35.65 -6.13 -16.39
CA MET A 1 35.00 -6.74 -15.20
C MET A 1 33.49 -6.69 -15.44
N LYS A 2 32.80 -7.84 -15.44
CA LYS A 2 31.34 -7.88 -15.64
C LYS A 2 30.65 -7.28 -14.40
N GLN A 3 29.78 -6.29 -14.60
CA GLN A 3 29.13 -5.49 -13.54
C GLN A 3 27.73 -5.97 -13.16
N THR A 4 27.35 -7.22 -13.46
CA THR A 4 26.05 -7.77 -13.01
C THR A 4 26.16 -9.28 -12.73
N SER A 5 25.54 -9.70 -11.62
CA SER A 5 25.53 -11.08 -11.08
C SER A 5 24.28 -11.86 -11.49
N TRP A 6 23.72 -11.58 -12.67
CA TRP A 6 22.61 -12.38 -13.19
C TRP A 6 23.17 -13.73 -13.66
N PRO A 7 22.66 -14.87 -13.17
CA PRO A 7 23.12 -16.17 -13.63
C PRO A 7 22.74 -16.34 -15.11
N ASP A 8 23.74 -16.55 -15.96
CA ASP A 8 23.54 -16.93 -17.36
C ASP A 8 22.79 -18.28 -17.40
N VAL A 9 21.52 -18.25 -17.86
CA VAL A 9 20.68 -19.46 -17.93
C VAL A 9 21.22 -20.37 -19.04
N THR A 10 21.78 -21.51 -18.64
CA THR A 10 22.27 -22.51 -19.60
C THR A 10 21.10 -23.16 -20.35
N PRO A 11 21.19 -23.33 -21.68
CA PRO A 11 20.13 -23.94 -22.46
C PRO A 11 19.90 -25.40 -22.03
N ILE A 12 18.65 -25.74 -21.68
CA ILE A 12 18.24 -27.06 -21.20
C ILE A 12 18.44 -28.12 -22.30
N ASN A 13 19.22 -29.16 -21.98
CA ASN A 13 19.38 -30.34 -22.82
C ASN A 13 18.13 -31.23 -22.74
N GLN A 14 17.28 -31.16 -23.77
CA GLN A 14 15.99 -31.85 -23.83
C GLN A 14 16.10 -33.39 -23.84
N LYS A 15 17.28 -33.97 -24.08
CA LYS A 15 17.43 -35.44 -24.17
C LYS A 15 17.63 -36.15 -22.82
N ASN A 16 18.01 -35.43 -21.76
CA ASN A 16 18.26 -35.99 -20.43
C ASN A 16 17.38 -35.36 -19.34
N TYR A 17 16.21 -34.83 -19.70
CA TYR A 17 15.33 -34.12 -18.77
C TYR A 17 14.51 -35.11 -17.94
N TYR A 18 15.00 -35.44 -16.74
CA TYR A 18 14.18 -36.02 -15.68
C TYR A 18 13.60 -34.91 -14.81
N THR A 19 12.27 -34.82 -14.74
CA THR A 19 11.57 -33.89 -13.86
C THR A 19 11.44 -34.51 -12.46
N ASP A 20 12.31 -34.14 -11.54
CA ASP A 20 12.10 -34.33 -10.09
C ASP A 20 11.10 -33.29 -9.55
N TYR A 21 9.96 -33.12 -10.23
CA TYR A 21 8.94 -32.11 -9.89
C TYR A 21 7.90 -32.60 -8.87
N MET A 22 7.94 -33.89 -8.49
CA MET A 22 7.16 -34.36 -7.36
C MET A 22 7.98 -34.24 -6.07
N LYS A 23 7.46 -33.47 -5.11
CA LYS A 23 7.99 -33.38 -3.75
C LYS A 23 8.24 -34.80 -3.22
N ARG A 24 9.50 -35.15 -2.98
CA ARG A 24 9.88 -36.44 -2.38
C ARG A 24 9.21 -36.56 -1.01
N ASP A 25 8.65 -37.73 -0.70
CA ASP A 25 8.01 -38.00 0.60
C ASP A 25 8.93 -37.67 1.80
N ASP A 26 10.25 -37.78 1.62
CA ASP A 26 11.26 -37.42 2.62
C ASP A 26 11.16 -35.97 3.11
N GLN A 27 10.77 -35.03 2.24
CA GLN A 27 10.62 -33.61 2.62
C GLN A 27 9.35 -33.36 3.45
N ILE A 28 8.35 -34.24 3.34
CA ILE A 28 7.07 -34.13 4.05
C ILE A 28 7.08 -34.98 5.34
N LEU A 29 7.95 -35.99 5.41
CA LEU A 29 8.12 -36.86 6.57
C LEU A 29 8.43 -36.09 7.85
N ALA A 30 9.31 -35.08 7.79
CA ALA A 30 9.66 -34.26 8.96
C ALA A 30 8.47 -33.48 9.53
N LEU A 31 7.61 -32.93 8.67
CA LEU A 31 6.38 -32.24 9.09
C LEU A 31 5.33 -33.21 9.63
N ARG A 32 5.16 -34.39 9.03
CA ARG A 32 4.26 -35.43 9.57
C ARG A 32 4.72 -35.91 10.93
N LEU A 33 6.02 -36.16 11.12
CA LEU A 33 6.58 -36.60 12.40
C LEU A 33 6.36 -35.56 13.52
N GLN A 34 6.48 -34.26 13.22
CA GLN A 34 6.15 -33.20 14.16
C GLN A 34 4.65 -33.13 14.49
N GLY A 35 3.78 -33.32 13.48
CA GLY A 35 2.33 -33.37 13.65
C GLY A 35 1.86 -34.56 14.49
N ASP A 36 2.43 -35.74 14.24
CA ASP A 36 2.11 -36.96 14.99
C ASP A 36 2.60 -36.84 16.44
N ALA A 37 3.80 -36.30 16.68
CA ALA A 37 4.32 -36.07 18.03
C ALA A 37 3.50 -35.05 18.84
N THR A 38 2.96 -34.00 18.20
CA THR A 38 2.07 -33.04 18.87
C THR A 38 0.71 -33.67 19.19
N ARG A 39 0.17 -34.49 18.29
CA ARG A 39 -1.07 -35.24 18.51
C ARG A 39 -0.92 -36.23 19.67
N ASP A 40 0.18 -36.96 19.73
CA ASP A 40 0.46 -37.92 20.80
C ASP A 40 0.60 -37.23 22.16
N ARG A 41 1.26 -36.06 22.22
CA ARG A 41 1.33 -35.25 23.46
C ARG A 41 -0.05 -34.81 23.95
N ILE A 42 -0.93 -34.38 23.05
CA ILE A 42 -2.30 -33.96 23.41
C ILE A 42 -3.10 -35.16 23.93
N VAL A 43 -2.99 -36.32 23.28
CA VAL A 43 -3.65 -37.55 23.71
C VAL A 43 -3.12 -38.03 25.06
N GLN A 44 -1.82 -37.93 25.29
CA GLN A 44 -1.21 -38.31 26.57
C GLN A 44 -1.66 -37.37 27.70
N ALA A 45 -1.66 -36.06 27.47
CA ALA A 45 -2.14 -35.07 28.44
C ALA A 45 -3.65 -35.25 28.76
N ALA A 46 -4.46 -35.64 27.77
CA ALA A 46 -5.87 -35.96 27.99
C ALA A 46 -6.03 -37.25 28.83
N LYS A 47 -5.27 -38.30 28.52
CA LYS A 47 -5.30 -39.56 29.29
C LYS A 47 -4.78 -39.41 30.71
N ASP A 48 -3.75 -38.58 30.92
CA ASP A 48 -3.21 -38.30 32.25
C ASP A 48 -4.19 -37.46 33.08
N ARG A 49 -4.90 -36.51 32.46
CA ARG A 49 -6.02 -35.78 33.08
C ARG A 49 -7.15 -36.73 33.49
N ASP A 50 -7.53 -37.67 32.63
CA ASP A 50 -8.61 -38.62 32.89
C ASP A 50 -8.21 -39.65 33.97
N ARG A 51 -6.94 -40.09 33.97
CA ARG A 51 -6.37 -40.94 35.03
C ARG A 51 -6.35 -40.22 36.38
N ALA A 52 -5.96 -38.95 36.42
CA ALA A 52 -5.98 -38.14 37.65
C ALA A 52 -7.42 -37.95 38.18
N LEU A 53 -8.41 -37.84 37.30
CA LEU A 53 -9.83 -37.80 37.65
C LEU A 53 -10.31 -39.14 38.23
N ALA A 54 -9.93 -40.26 37.61
CA ALA A 54 -10.32 -41.60 38.06
C ALA A 54 -9.68 -42.00 39.40
N GLN A 55 -8.47 -41.52 39.67
CA GLN A 55 -7.70 -41.87 40.87
C GLN A 55 -8.10 -41.01 42.09
N SER A 56 -8.76 -39.86 41.89
CA SER A 56 -9.16 -38.95 42.97
C SER A 56 -10.58 -39.17 43.52
N GLY A 57 -11.42 -40.03 42.93
CA GLY A 57 -12.60 -40.64 43.56
C GLY A 57 -13.67 -39.70 44.17
N ARG A 58 -13.58 -38.38 43.99
CA ARG A 58 -14.52 -37.38 44.48
C ARG A 58 -15.04 -36.56 43.31
N ALA A 59 -16.34 -36.67 43.07
CA ALA A 59 -17.09 -35.88 42.10
C ALA A 59 -17.40 -34.47 42.66
N GLU A 60 -16.36 -33.72 43.02
CA GLU A 60 -16.45 -32.26 43.13
C GLU A 60 -15.24 -31.68 42.43
N VAL A 61 -15.49 -30.71 41.54
CA VAL A 61 -14.47 -29.98 40.81
C VAL A 61 -13.96 -28.85 41.72
N PRO A 62 -12.73 -28.89 42.25
CA PRO A 62 -12.09 -27.66 42.68
C PRO A 62 -11.65 -26.95 41.41
N LEU A 63 -12.24 -25.80 41.13
CA LEU A 63 -11.58 -24.79 40.30
C LEU A 63 -10.26 -24.46 40.98
N VAL A 64 -9.17 -25.08 40.52
CA VAL A 64 -7.82 -24.63 40.86
C VAL A 64 -7.66 -23.28 40.16
N ILE A 65 -7.92 -22.22 40.91
CA ILE A 65 -7.33 -20.92 40.64
C ILE A 65 -5.82 -21.18 40.73
N PRO A 66 -5.02 -20.93 39.67
CA PRO A 66 -3.59 -21.08 39.77
C PRO A 66 -3.09 -20.07 40.81
N GLU A 67 -2.73 -20.54 42.00
CA GLU A 67 -1.85 -19.79 42.88
C GLU A 67 -0.51 -19.66 42.15
N LEU A 68 -0.27 -18.47 41.61
CA LEU A 68 1.04 -18.02 41.17
C LEU A 68 1.98 -18.02 42.38
N GLN A 69 2.76 -19.09 42.54
CA GLN A 69 4.01 -19.01 43.28
C GLN A 69 4.94 -18.03 42.54
N PRO A 70 5.47 -17.01 43.23
CA PRO A 70 6.40 -16.08 42.64
C PRO A 70 7.79 -16.67 42.85
N ASP A 71 8.33 -17.40 41.88
CA ASP A 71 9.77 -17.40 41.63
C ASP A 71 10.11 -18.07 40.29
N GLU A 72 10.87 -17.32 39.49
CA GLU A 72 11.55 -17.72 38.26
C GLU A 72 10.69 -18.28 37.12
N ALA A 73 9.76 -17.47 36.62
CA ALA A 73 9.47 -17.47 35.19
C ALA A 73 10.47 -16.50 34.50
N PRO A 74 11.19 -16.91 33.44
CA PRO A 74 11.80 -15.92 32.56
C PRO A 74 10.65 -15.04 32.06
N ALA A 75 10.86 -13.72 32.06
CA ALA A 75 9.86 -12.77 31.63
C ALA A 75 9.35 -13.12 30.22
N ASP A 76 8.21 -13.82 30.16
CA ASP A 76 7.36 -13.89 28.98
C ASP A 76 6.77 -12.49 28.79
N ALA A 77 7.59 -11.58 28.26
CA ALA A 77 7.17 -10.34 27.61
C ALA A 77 6.45 -10.63 26.26
N ALA A 78 5.85 -11.82 26.15
CA ALA A 78 4.98 -12.24 25.07
C ALA A 78 3.58 -12.55 25.64
N ALA A 79 3.08 -11.71 26.55
CA ALA A 79 1.64 -11.51 26.66
C ALA A 79 1.15 -11.17 25.25
N GLY A 80 0.53 -12.16 24.61
CA GLY A 80 0.26 -12.15 23.17
C GLY A 80 -0.30 -10.82 22.74
N LEU A 81 0.45 -10.11 21.89
CA LEU A 81 -0.06 -8.95 21.18
C LEU A 81 -1.27 -9.43 20.39
N ASP A 82 -2.46 -9.12 20.90
CA ASP A 82 -3.71 -9.37 20.21
C ASP A 82 -3.62 -8.61 18.88
N PRO A 83 -3.60 -9.32 17.73
CA PRO A 83 -3.40 -8.68 16.43
C PRO A 83 -4.53 -7.69 16.09
N SER A 84 -5.69 -7.80 16.76
CA SER A 84 -6.76 -6.82 16.65
C SER A 84 -6.43 -5.46 17.30
N LYS A 85 -5.47 -5.43 18.22
CA LYS A 85 -5.00 -4.21 18.92
C LYS A 85 -3.68 -3.68 18.36
N VAL A 86 -3.25 -4.16 17.21
CA VAL A 86 -2.05 -3.67 16.53
C VAL A 86 -2.48 -2.95 15.26
N ILE A 87 -2.14 -1.67 15.16
CA ILE A 87 -2.34 -0.86 13.96
C ILE A 87 -1.05 -0.88 13.16
N VAL A 88 -1.15 -1.26 11.89
CA VAL A 88 -0.02 -1.25 10.95
C VAL A 88 -0.15 -0.02 10.07
N ILE A 89 0.88 0.83 10.07
CA ILE A 89 0.96 2.05 9.27
C ILE A 89 2.11 1.90 8.29
N HIS A 90 1.79 1.92 7.01
CA HIS A 90 2.75 1.88 5.93
C HIS A 90 2.64 3.17 5.10
N PRO A 91 3.44 4.20 5.43
CA PRO A 91 3.48 5.43 4.66
C PRO A 91 4.04 5.19 3.25
N GLY A 92 3.60 6.00 2.30
CA GLY A 92 4.07 5.94 0.92
C GLY A 92 3.77 7.25 0.22
N SER A 93 4.58 7.60 -0.79
CA SER A 93 4.50 8.91 -1.45
C SER A 93 3.14 9.19 -2.08
N GLN A 94 2.54 8.20 -2.73
CA GLN A 94 1.22 8.36 -3.35
C GLN A 94 0.09 7.95 -2.40
N ASN A 95 0.29 6.86 -1.65
CA ASN A 95 -0.76 6.23 -0.85
C ASN A 95 -0.23 5.84 0.52
N LEU A 96 -0.98 6.19 1.56
CA LEU A 96 -0.91 5.65 2.90
C LEU A 96 -1.69 4.34 2.95
N ARG A 97 -1.07 3.28 3.48
CA ARG A 97 -1.77 2.03 3.81
C ARG A 97 -1.88 1.92 5.33
N ILE A 98 -3.10 1.70 5.82
CA ILE A 98 -3.39 1.57 7.24
C ILE A 98 -4.38 0.44 7.48
N GLY A 99 -4.24 -0.29 8.58
CA GLY A 99 -5.14 -1.41 8.92
C GLY A 99 -4.80 -2.01 10.27
N PHE A 100 -5.68 -2.86 10.79
CA PHE A 100 -5.31 -3.72 11.91
C PHE A 100 -4.44 -4.89 11.43
N ALA A 101 -3.58 -5.42 12.30
CA ALA A 101 -2.80 -6.61 11.95
C ALA A 101 -3.69 -7.86 11.75
N SER A 102 -4.92 -7.84 12.25
CA SER A 102 -5.95 -8.85 11.99
C SER A 102 -6.65 -8.71 10.63
N ASP A 103 -6.53 -7.55 9.96
CA ASP A 103 -7.26 -7.30 8.71
C ASP A 103 -6.63 -8.05 7.55
N ALA A 104 -7.48 -8.64 6.69
CA ALA A 104 -7.01 -9.37 5.52
C ALA A 104 -6.39 -8.46 4.44
N LEU A 105 -6.85 -7.22 4.35
CA LEU A 105 -6.39 -6.22 3.38
C LEU A 105 -6.29 -4.85 4.06
N PRO A 106 -5.17 -4.13 3.91
CA PRO A 106 -5.05 -2.78 4.44
C PRO A 106 -5.96 -1.82 3.66
N LYS A 107 -6.44 -0.78 4.33
CA LYS A 107 -7.11 0.36 3.73
C LYS A 107 -6.06 1.25 3.06
N SER A 108 -6.33 1.67 1.84
CA SER A 108 -5.42 2.53 1.06
C SER A 108 -6.06 3.89 0.86
N ILE A 109 -5.40 4.91 1.40
CA ILE A 109 -5.82 6.30 1.31
C ILE A 109 -4.73 7.05 0.56
N PRO A 110 -5.05 7.95 -0.38
CA PRO A 110 -4.04 8.85 -0.93
C PRO A 110 -3.35 9.67 0.16
N MET A 111 -2.02 9.85 0.08
CA MET A 111 -1.26 10.62 1.07
C MET A 111 -1.34 12.13 0.76
N THR A 112 -2.57 12.64 0.74
CA THR A 112 -2.88 14.03 0.38
C THR A 112 -3.68 14.71 1.46
N LEU A 113 -3.35 15.97 1.71
CA LEU A 113 -4.08 16.84 2.61
C LEU A 113 -4.43 18.13 1.88
N ALA A 114 -5.70 18.55 1.91
CA ALA A 114 -6.13 19.82 1.32
C ALA A 114 -6.39 20.83 2.43
N THR A 115 -5.61 21.91 2.49
CA THR A 115 -5.84 23.06 3.39
C THR A 115 -6.25 24.29 2.61
N LYS A 116 -6.93 25.22 3.27
CA LYS A 116 -7.26 26.52 2.68
C LYS A 116 -5.97 27.30 2.46
N PHE A 117 -5.75 27.76 1.23
CA PHE A 117 -4.58 28.54 0.88
C PHE A 117 -4.96 29.63 -0.14
N PRO A 118 -4.28 30.79 -0.17
CA PRO A 118 -4.63 31.89 -1.10
C PRO A 118 -4.51 31.52 -2.58
N GLN A 119 -3.70 30.51 -2.92
CA GLN A 119 -3.41 30.06 -4.27
C GLN A 119 -3.60 28.55 -4.35
N THR A 120 -4.03 28.05 -5.51
CA THR A 120 -4.15 26.60 -5.74
C THR A 120 -2.85 26.02 -6.30
N GLU A 121 -2.67 24.70 -6.18
CA GLU A 121 -1.48 24.01 -6.71
C GLU A 121 -1.29 24.29 -8.22
N ALA A 122 -2.40 24.31 -8.98
CA ALA A 122 -2.41 24.61 -10.41
C ALA A 122 -2.00 26.06 -10.77
N GLU A 123 -2.12 27.00 -9.84
CA GLU A 123 -1.65 28.38 -10.02
C GLU A 123 -0.17 28.55 -9.66
N ILE A 124 0.32 27.75 -8.69
CA ILE A 124 1.70 27.81 -8.20
C ILE A 124 2.63 27.05 -9.14
N HIS A 125 2.22 25.86 -9.58
CA HIS A 125 3.00 24.98 -10.42
C HIS A 125 2.45 24.98 -11.84
N GLU A 126 3.34 25.12 -12.81
CA GLU A 126 2.94 24.96 -14.20
C GLU A 126 2.59 23.51 -14.52
N ALA A 127 1.57 23.32 -15.35
CA ALA A 127 1.16 22.00 -15.81
C ALA A 127 2.29 21.30 -16.59
N LEU A 128 2.90 20.29 -15.98
CA LEU A 128 3.89 19.41 -16.59
C LEU A 128 3.22 18.08 -17.02
N PRO A 129 3.58 17.51 -18.19
CA PRO A 129 4.50 18.06 -19.19
C PRO A 129 3.87 19.21 -19.99
N ARG A 130 4.65 20.27 -20.25
CA ARG A 130 4.24 21.39 -21.10
C ARG A 130 3.85 20.88 -22.49
N ARG A 131 2.59 21.07 -22.88
CA ARG A 131 2.11 20.73 -24.23
C ARG A 131 2.53 21.82 -25.21
N HIS A 132 3.64 21.61 -25.92
CA HIS A 132 4.07 22.50 -27.00
C HIS A 132 3.22 22.25 -28.26
N PHE A 133 2.13 22.98 -28.42
CA PHE A 133 1.22 22.86 -29.57
C PHE A 133 1.84 23.30 -30.91
N GLU A 134 2.94 24.06 -30.88
CA GLU A 134 3.63 24.58 -32.07
C GLU A 134 4.66 23.59 -32.65
N ALA A 135 5.09 22.58 -31.88
CA ALA A 135 6.09 21.61 -32.31
C ALA A 135 5.45 20.53 -33.20
N LYS A 136 5.85 20.48 -34.48
CA LYS A 136 5.35 19.48 -35.45
C LYS A 136 6.05 18.13 -35.34
N THR A 137 7.27 18.13 -34.83
CA THR A 137 8.13 16.93 -34.74
C THR A 137 8.34 16.53 -33.29
N GLN A 138 8.36 15.22 -33.02
CA GLN A 138 8.54 14.66 -31.68
C GLN A 138 9.87 15.11 -31.03
N ASP A 139 10.91 15.33 -31.85
CA ASP A 139 12.22 15.87 -31.44
C ASP A 139 12.16 17.33 -31.00
N GLN A 140 11.27 18.14 -31.60
CA GLN A 140 11.07 19.54 -31.21
C GLN A 140 10.21 19.66 -29.95
N GLN A 141 9.36 18.66 -29.70
CA GLN A 141 8.43 18.66 -28.57
C GLN A 141 9.09 18.15 -27.28
N TYR A 142 9.99 17.17 -27.37
CA TYR A 142 10.57 16.49 -26.20
C TYR A 142 12.11 16.47 -26.16
N GLY A 143 12.77 16.97 -27.21
CA GLY A 143 14.21 16.99 -27.34
C GLY A 143 14.80 15.70 -27.94
N GLU A 144 16.04 15.80 -28.42
CA GLU A 144 16.74 14.72 -29.13
C GLU A 144 17.03 13.50 -28.24
N GLU A 145 17.36 13.72 -26.96
CA GLU A 145 17.66 12.64 -26.02
C GLU A 145 16.42 11.76 -25.75
N TRP A 146 15.26 12.40 -25.59
CA TRP A 146 14.00 11.70 -25.41
C TRP A 146 13.68 10.83 -26.61
N SER A 147 13.82 11.37 -27.83
CA SER A 147 13.55 10.63 -29.07
C SER A 147 14.49 9.45 -29.29
N LYS A 148 15.77 9.59 -28.92
CA LYS A 148 16.73 8.46 -28.93
C LYS A 148 16.28 7.35 -28.00
N LYS A 149 15.91 7.67 -26.75
CA LYS A 149 15.39 6.68 -25.77
C LYS A 149 14.09 6.04 -26.26
N TYR A 150 13.16 6.84 -26.78
CA TYR A 150 11.90 6.38 -27.33
C TYR A 150 12.10 5.40 -28.49
N ASN A 151 12.96 5.73 -29.46
CA ASN A 151 13.24 4.86 -30.60
C ASN A 151 13.89 3.54 -30.18
N LYS A 152 14.79 3.56 -29.19
CA LYS A 152 15.38 2.36 -28.60
C LYS A 152 14.31 1.48 -27.93
N MET A 153 13.44 2.04 -27.09
CA MET A 153 12.34 1.28 -26.48
C MET A 153 11.39 0.70 -27.54
N CYS A 154 11.12 1.45 -28.61
CA CYS A 154 10.31 0.95 -29.72
C CYS A 154 10.97 -0.23 -30.45
N SER A 155 12.30 -0.22 -30.64
CA SER A 155 13.02 -1.36 -31.24
C SER A 155 13.01 -2.58 -30.35
N ASP A 156 13.20 -2.39 -29.04
CA ASP A 156 13.22 -3.47 -28.04
C ASP A 156 11.85 -4.15 -27.96
N LEU A 157 10.77 -3.37 -27.90
CA LEU A 157 9.40 -3.87 -27.96
C LEU A 157 9.12 -4.65 -29.24
N LYS A 158 9.59 -4.16 -30.40
CA LYS A 158 9.43 -4.87 -31.69
C LYS A 158 10.17 -6.20 -31.71
N LEU A 159 11.30 -6.31 -31.01
CA LEU A 159 12.06 -7.56 -30.90
C LEU A 159 11.30 -8.55 -30.02
N GLU A 160 10.81 -8.11 -28.85
CA GLU A 160 10.02 -8.93 -27.93
C GLU A 160 8.71 -9.43 -28.58
N MET A 161 8.00 -8.55 -29.30
CA MET A 161 6.78 -8.93 -30.01
C MET A 161 7.06 -9.98 -31.09
N ARG A 162 8.17 -9.87 -31.82
CA ARG A 162 8.59 -10.91 -32.79
C ARG A 162 8.93 -12.23 -32.11
N ALA A 163 9.61 -12.19 -30.95
CA ALA A 163 9.89 -13.38 -30.16
C ALA A 163 8.59 -14.07 -29.71
N ASN A 164 7.58 -13.28 -29.33
CA ASN A 164 6.24 -13.74 -28.99
C ASN A 164 5.34 -14.03 -30.23
N LYS A 165 5.92 -14.10 -31.44
CA LYS A 165 5.25 -14.36 -32.73
C LYS A 165 4.13 -13.37 -33.08
N ARG A 166 4.11 -12.18 -32.46
CA ARG A 166 3.17 -11.09 -32.76
C ARG A 166 3.78 -10.18 -33.82
N LYS A 167 3.10 -10.01 -34.95
CA LYS A 167 3.48 -9.06 -36.00
C LYS A 167 2.76 -7.73 -35.77
N VAL A 168 3.53 -6.68 -35.54
CA VAL A 168 3.02 -5.30 -35.48
C VAL A 168 2.96 -4.72 -36.89
N LEU A 169 1.83 -4.10 -37.24
CA LEU A 169 1.69 -3.35 -38.49
C LEU A 169 2.65 -2.16 -38.49
N PRO A 170 3.38 -1.89 -39.58
CA PRO A 170 4.32 -0.77 -39.66
C PRO A 170 3.67 0.60 -39.44
N ASN A 171 2.42 0.78 -39.90
CA ASN A 171 1.69 2.04 -39.80
C ASN A 171 0.53 2.05 -38.79
N SER A 172 0.67 1.31 -37.69
CA SER A 172 -0.38 1.27 -36.66
C SER A 172 -0.59 2.62 -35.95
N LYS A 173 0.48 3.40 -35.74
CA LYS A 173 0.43 4.67 -35.01
C LYS A 173 -0.39 5.74 -35.74
N GLU A 174 -0.13 5.97 -37.03
CA GLU A 174 -0.84 7.03 -37.77
C GLU A 174 -2.31 6.68 -37.97
N LEU A 175 -2.63 5.40 -38.17
CA LEU A 175 -4.00 4.92 -38.30
C LEU A 175 -4.82 5.26 -37.04
N VAL A 176 -4.28 4.97 -35.86
CA VAL A 176 -4.94 5.26 -34.57
C VAL A 176 -5.06 6.75 -34.34
N LEU A 177 -4.01 7.54 -34.62
CA LEU A 177 -4.06 8.99 -34.46
C LEU A 177 -5.13 9.63 -35.36
N ASN A 178 -5.25 9.18 -36.60
CA ASN A 178 -6.26 9.67 -37.53
C ASN A 178 -7.68 9.28 -37.10
N TYR A 179 -7.87 8.07 -36.57
CA TYR A 179 -9.16 7.64 -36.02
C TYR A 179 -9.55 8.46 -34.79
N ASN A 180 -8.62 8.61 -33.82
CA ASN A 180 -8.87 9.35 -32.58
C ASN A 180 -9.14 10.84 -32.83
N ARG A 181 -8.54 11.44 -33.86
CA ARG A 181 -8.82 12.83 -34.23
C ARG A 181 -10.21 13.06 -34.82
N ARG A 182 -10.80 12.03 -35.44
CA ARG A 182 -12.12 12.11 -36.10
C ARG A 182 -13.26 11.69 -35.19
N THR A 183 -12.96 10.90 -34.17
CA THR A 183 -13.97 10.34 -33.27
C THR A 183 -14.27 11.34 -32.17
N GLU A 184 -15.53 11.77 -32.09
CA GLU A 184 -16.02 12.61 -31.00
C GLU A 184 -16.38 11.73 -29.79
N PRO A 185 -16.12 12.20 -28.56
CA PRO A 185 -16.50 11.46 -27.36
C PRO A 185 -18.03 11.43 -27.21
N GLU A 186 -18.57 10.27 -26.84
CA GLU A 186 -19.99 10.13 -26.51
C GLU A 186 -20.25 10.64 -25.09
N ILE A 187 -21.19 11.57 -24.95
CA ILE A 187 -21.58 12.12 -23.64
C ILE A 187 -22.65 11.21 -23.04
N ILE A 188 -22.26 10.44 -22.03
CA ILE A 188 -23.20 9.66 -21.21
C ILE A 188 -23.93 10.55 -20.21
N GLN A 189 -25.19 10.24 -19.93
CA GLN A 189 -25.95 10.96 -18.91
C GLN A 189 -25.48 10.55 -17.51
N THR A 190 -25.41 11.51 -16.60
CA THR A 190 -24.90 11.36 -15.23
C THR A 190 -25.54 10.20 -14.46
N HIS A 191 -26.84 9.97 -14.61
CA HIS A 191 -27.55 8.88 -13.92
C HIS A 191 -27.13 7.46 -14.37
N ASN A 192 -26.50 7.35 -15.54
CA ASN A 192 -26.03 6.09 -16.11
C ASN A 192 -24.52 5.89 -15.90
N ASP A 193 -23.83 6.83 -15.24
CA ASP A 193 -22.40 6.77 -15.01
C ASP A 193 -22.07 6.24 -13.61
N PRO A 194 -21.73 4.94 -13.45
CA PRO A 194 -21.30 4.41 -12.16
C PRO A 194 -19.89 4.89 -11.74
N LEU A 195 -19.14 5.55 -12.64
CA LEU A 195 -17.80 6.08 -12.38
C LEU A 195 -17.81 7.60 -12.17
N GLN A 196 -18.99 8.20 -12.00
CA GLN A 196 -19.11 9.61 -11.70
C GLN A 196 -18.25 9.97 -10.47
N ILE A 197 -17.37 10.95 -10.65
CA ILE A 197 -16.57 11.49 -9.56
C ILE A 197 -17.42 12.56 -8.85
N ASP A 198 -17.87 12.23 -7.65
CA ASP A 198 -18.49 13.21 -6.75
C ASP A 198 -17.40 14.11 -6.18
N TRP A 199 -17.47 15.40 -6.52
CA TRP A 199 -16.59 16.44 -5.99
C TRP A 199 -16.88 16.70 -4.52
N THR A 200 -15.85 17.02 -3.75
CA THR A 200 -15.97 17.29 -2.33
C THR A 200 -16.62 18.65 -2.11
N ASP A 201 -17.77 18.65 -1.42
CA ASP A 201 -18.43 19.89 -1.03
C ASP A 201 -17.60 20.65 0.01
N ILE A 202 -17.10 21.82 -0.39
CA ILE A 202 -16.27 22.71 0.43
C ILE A 202 -17.00 23.17 1.72
N ASN A 203 -18.33 23.15 1.71
CA ASN A 203 -19.16 23.55 2.84
C ASN A 203 -19.24 22.47 3.94
N ASN A 204 -18.83 21.23 3.65
CA ASN A 204 -18.86 20.11 4.60
C ASN A 204 -17.61 20.05 5.50
N LEU A 205 -16.91 21.17 5.65
CA LEU A 205 -15.83 21.31 6.61
C LEU A 205 -16.39 21.24 8.04
N ASP A 206 -15.78 20.41 8.89
CA ASP A 206 -16.12 20.33 10.32
C ASP A 206 -16.13 21.72 10.98
N ASP A 207 -15.20 22.60 10.59
CA ASP A 207 -15.17 24.01 11.01
C ASP A 207 -14.89 24.96 9.82
N PRO A 208 -15.92 25.59 9.24
CA PRO A 208 -15.77 26.49 8.08
C PRO A 208 -14.88 27.72 8.35
N LYS A 209 -14.72 28.11 9.62
CA LYS A 209 -13.96 29.30 10.04
C LYS A 209 -12.52 29.01 10.48
N SER A 210 -12.18 27.76 10.76
CA SER A 210 -10.81 27.40 11.15
C SER A 210 -9.92 27.32 9.91
N SER A 211 -8.67 27.78 10.03
CA SER A 211 -7.63 27.55 9.03
C SER A 211 -7.05 26.13 9.10
N ALA A 212 -7.27 25.42 10.22
CA ALA A 212 -6.79 24.06 10.46
C ALA A 212 -7.73 22.97 9.90
N SER A 213 -8.90 23.37 9.39
CA SER A 213 -9.84 22.44 8.77
C SER A 213 -9.29 21.96 7.43
N CYS A 214 -9.01 20.66 7.31
CA CYS A 214 -8.49 20.05 6.10
C CYS A 214 -9.33 18.86 5.61
N PHE A 215 -9.29 18.60 4.30
CA PHE A 215 -9.74 17.32 3.75
C PHE A 215 -8.54 16.39 3.61
N ILE A 216 -8.78 15.08 3.72
CA ILE A 216 -7.73 14.07 3.57
C ILE A 216 -8.06 13.07 2.46
N GLY A 217 -7.03 12.44 1.91
CA GLY A 217 -7.17 11.30 1.02
C GLY A 217 -7.96 11.60 -0.25
N GLN A 218 -8.94 10.75 -0.56
CA GLN A 218 -9.74 10.91 -1.77
C GLN A 218 -10.55 12.22 -1.77
N GLN A 219 -11.00 12.67 -0.60
CA GLN A 219 -11.75 13.92 -0.49
C GLN A 219 -10.87 15.13 -0.82
N ALA A 220 -9.58 15.08 -0.44
CA ALA A 220 -8.62 16.12 -0.80
C ALA A 220 -8.43 16.21 -2.32
N GLN A 221 -8.22 15.08 -3.00
CA GLN A 221 -8.04 15.06 -4.46
C GLN A 221 -9.27 15.48 -5.27
N ARG A 222 -10.46 15.40 -4.64
CA ARG A 222 -11.73 15.77 -5.23
C ARG A 222 -12.15 17.20 -4.86
N VAL A 223 -11.23 18.04 -4.39
CA VAL A 223 -11.50 19.46 -4.24
C VAL A 223 -11.33 20.15 -5.60
N PRO A 224 -12.33 20.91 -6.09
CA PRO A 224 -12.19 21.66 -7.33
C PRO A 224 -11.13 22.76 -7.24
N ASP A 225 -10.35 22.99 -8.29
CA ASP A 225 -9.34 24.05 -8.36
C ASP A 225 -9.96 25.46 -8.37
N ASP A 226 -11.17 25.58 -8.89
CA ASP A 226 -11.99 26.80 -8.97
C ASP A 226 -12.83 27.05 -7.71
N SER A 227 -12.52 26.34 -6.62
CA SER A 227 -13.17 26.46 -5.32
C SER A 227 -13.05 27.86 -4.68
N GLN A 228 -14.11 28.29 -3.99
CA GLN A 228 -14.09 29.45 -3.09
C GLN A 228 -14.54 29.00 -1.69
N PRO A 229 -13.68 29.05 -0.66
CA PRO A 229 -12.26 29.41 -0.65
C PRO A 229 -11.38 28.42 -1.44
N LYS A 230 -10.21 28.89 -1.90
CA LYS A 230 -9.21 28.08 -2.59
C LYS A 230 -8.50 27.12 -1.63
N PHE A 231 -8.12 25.95 -2.15
CA PHE A 231 -7.36 24.95 -1.42
C PHE A 231 -6.04 24.64 -2.12
N LYS A 232 -5.03 24.33 -1.31
CA LYS A 232 -3.77 23.75 -1.77
C LYS A 232 -3.68 22.31 -1.28
N LEU A 233 -3.25 21.41 -2.16
CA LEU A 233 -2.92 20.03 -1.84
C LEU A 233 -1.50 19.96 -1.30
N TRP A 234 -1.33 19.17 -0.27
CA TRP A 234 -0.07 18.93 0.40
C TRP A 234 0.24 17.44 0.42
N TRP A 235 1.51 17.13 0.21
CA TRP A 235 2.04 15.77 0.13
C TRP A 235 3.18 15.63 1.13
N PRO A 236 2.94 15.14 2.35
CA PRO A 236 3.97 15.08 3.39
C PRO A 236 5.17 14.19 3.05
N ILE A 237 4.97 13.18 2.20
CA ILE A 237 6.03 12.26 1.77
C ILE A 237 6.11 12.27 0.25
N GLN A 238 7.30 12.51 -0.28
CA GLN A 238 7.59 12.40 -1.70
C GLN A 238 8.87 11.59 -1.91
N HIS A 239 8.89 10.75 -2.95
CA HIS A 239 10.05 9.91 -3.27
C HIS A 239 10.58 9.02 -2.11
N GLY A 240 9.71 8.68 -1.15
CA GLY A 240 10.08 7.86 0.02
C GLY A 240 10.75 8.63 1.14
N VAL A 241 10.84 9.96 1.04
CA VAL A 241 11.40 10.86 2.06
C VAL A 241 10.34 11.90 2.43
N LEU A 242 10.49 12.53 3.59
CA LEU A 242 9.70 13.70 3.99
C LEU A 242 9.88 14.84 2.97
N ASN A 243 8.77 15.47 2.58
CA ASN A 243 8.76 16.55 1.60
C ASN A 243 9.14 17.88 2.27
N GLU A 244 10.43 18.15 2.39
CA GLU A 244 10.93 19.41 2.98
C GLU A 244 10.91 20.58 1.98
N ASP A 245 10.92 20.31 0.68
CA ASP A 245 11.03 21.33 -0.36
C ASP A 245 9.77 22.19 -0.48
N GLU A 246 8.59 21.60 -0.25
CA GLU A 246 7.31 22.29 -0.42
C GLU A 246 6.86 23.03 0.86
N TYR A 247 7.36 22.59 2.01
CA TYR A 247 6.99 23.10 3.32
C TYR A 247 7.94 24.20 3.77
N LEU A 248 7.38 25.27 4.36
CA LEU A 248 8.21 26.36 4.89
C LEU A 248 9.00 25.94 6.13
N ASN A 249 8.37 25.14 7.00
CA ASN A 249 8.91 24.71 8.29
C ASN A 249 8.70 23.21 8.46
N ALA A 250 9.66 22.52 9.09
CA ALA A 250 9.52 21.11 9.45
C ALA A 250 8.35 20.85 10.43
N GLU A 251 8.07 21.79 11.34
CA GLU A 251 6.93 21.69 12.26
C GLU A 251 5.60 21.59 11.49
N HIS A 252 5.41 22.42 10.46
CA HIS A 252 4.20 22.38 9.63
C HIS A 252 4.04 21.04 8.91
N LEU A 253 5.16 20.44 8.48
CA LEU A 253 5.17 19.12 7.84
C LEU A 253 4.74 18.01 8.83
N PHE A 254 5.28 18.04 10.05
CA PHE A 254 4.93 17.06 11.07
C PHE A 254 3.48 17.22 11.55
N ASP A 255 2.99 18.45 11.70
CA ASP A 255 1.61 18.76 12.05
C ASP A 255 0.62 18.24 10.99
N ASP A 256 0.93 18.46 9.71
CA ASP A 256 0.11 17.94 8.60
C ASP A 256 0.15 16.42 8.54
N PHE A 257 1.31 15.81 8.76
CA PHE A 257 1.46 14.35 8.78
C PHE A 257 0.68 13.72 9.95
N GLU A 258 0.76 14.32 11.14
CA GLU A 258 -0.03 13.90 12.31
C GLU A 258 -1.53 14.05 12.04
N THR A 259 -1.95 15.18 11.48
CA THR A 259 -3.36 15.44 11.13
C THR A 259 -3.88 14.43 10.11
N LEU A 260 -3.06 14.06 9.12
CA LEU A 260 -3.40 13.04 8.13
C LEU A 260 -3.58 11.68 8.79
N LEU A 261 -2.67 11.28 9.69
CA LEU A 261 -2.77 10.00 10.40
C LEU A 261 -3.96 9.97 11.37
N ASP A 262 -4.19 11.02 12.15
CA ASP A 262 -5.34 11.14 13.06
C ASP A 262 -6.65 10.97 12.29
N LYS A 263 -6.83 11.70 11.19
CA LYS A 263 -8.03 11.60 10.36
C LYS A 263 -8.15 10.24 9.66
N ALA A 264 -7.05 9.68 9.17
CA ALA A 264 -7.06 8.34 8.57
C ALA A 264 -7.50 7.26 9.58
N ILE A 265 -6.98 7.31 10.81
CA ILE A 265 -7.35 6.39 11.89
C ILE A 265 -8.84 6.55 12.26
N ARG A 266 -9.35 7.78 12.33
CA ARG A 266 -10.76 8.04 12.63
C ARG A 266 -11.70 7.56 11.54
N GLN A 267 -11.38 7.86 10.27
CA GLN A 267 -12.25 7.57 9.13
C GLN A 267 -12.21 6.09 8.73
N GLU A 268 -11.03 5.49 8.60
CA GLU A 268 -10.88 4.12 8.09
C GLU A 268 -10.97 3.04 9.18
N LEU A 269 -10.41 3.30 10.38
CA LEU A 269 -10.41 2.34 11.49
C LEU A 269 -11.56 2.58 12.49
N GLY A 270 -12.29 3.70 12.37
CA GLY A 270 -13.42 4.02 13.24
C GLY A 270 -13.04 4.38 14.68
N LEU A 271 -11.77 4.65 14.97
CA LEU A 271 -11.28 4.94 16.32
C LEU A 271 -11.46 6.42 16.68
N THR A 272 -12.68 6.80 17.04
CA THR A 272 -13.08 8.21 17.26
C THR A 272 -12.62 8.81 18.60
N LYS A 273 -12.23 7.99 19.59
CA LYS A 273 -11.86 8.46 20.94
C LYS A 273 -10.36 8.33 21.20
N ASN A 274 -9.69 9.42 21.54
CA ASN A 274 -8.25 9.42 21.84
C ASN A 274 -7.89 8.52 23.03
N SER A 275 -8.81 8.30 23.96
CA SER A 275 -8.60 7.40 25.10
C SER A 275 -8.38 5.95 24.68
N THR A 276 -8.93 5.51 23.54
CA THR A 276 -8.77 4.11 23.11
C THR A 276 -7.40 3.88 22.50
N TRP A 277 -6.75 4.91 21.99
CA TRP A 277 -5.46 4.80 21.30
C TRP A 277 -4.35 4.24 22.20
N ARG A 278 -4.40 4.51 23.51
CA ARG A 278 -3.44 3.96 24.50
C ARG A 278 -3.46 2.44 24.60
N GLN A 279 -4.53 1.79 24.11
CA GLN A 279 -4.68 0.34 24.14
C GLN A 279 -4.13 -0.33 22.88
N TYR A 280 -3.79 0.45 21.84
CA TYR A 280 -3.28 -0.05 20.58
C TYR A 280 -1.76 0.07 20.53
N SER A 281 -1.12 -0.93 19.96
CA SER A 281 0.30 -0.87 19.55
C SER A 281 0.39 -0.45 18.09
N CYS A 282 1.44 0.26 17.71
CA CYS A 282 1.65 0.70 16.33
C CYS A 282 2.88 -0.01 15.73
N VAL A 283 2.74 -0.53 14.51
CA VAL A 283 3.85 -0.99 13.68
C VAL A 283 3.99 0.00 12.53
N PHE A 284 5.11 0.72 12.52
CA PHE A 284 5.39 1.74 11.53
C PHE A 284 6.44 1.23 10.53
N VAL A 285 6.10 1.21 9.24
CA VAL A 285 7.04 0.79 8.19
C VAL A 285 7.88 1.98 7.76
N ILE A 286 9.20 1.78 7.73
CA ILE A 286 10.17 2.77 7.31
C ILE A 286 10.84 2.37 5.98
N PRO A 287 11.35 3.32 5.20
CA PRO A 287 12.17 3.02 4.03
C PRO A 287 13.44 2.24 4.41
N ASP A 288 13.93 1.42 3.47
CA ASP A 288 15.18 0.65 3.66
C ASP A 288 16.38 1.59 3.92
N LEU A 289 16.42 2.72 3.21
CA LEU A 289 17.37 3.79 3.43
C LEU A 289 16.68 4.90 4.21
N TYR A 290 16.71 4.78 5.54
CA TYR A 290 16.14 5.78 6.45
C TYR A 290 17.25 6.68 7.01
N ASP A 291 16.89 7.94 7.28
CA ASP A 291 17.76 8.86 8.01
C ASP A 291 17.75 8.49 9.50
N LYS A 292 18.94 8.46 10.14
CA LYS A 292 19.13 7.90 11.49
C LYS A 292 19.10 8.93 12.59
#